data_AF-A0A0L6V1I8-F1
#
_entry.id   AF-A0A0L6V1I8-F1
#
_cell.length_a   1.000
_cell.length_b   1.000
_cell.length_c   1.000
_cell.angle_alpha   90.00
_cell.angle_beta   90.00
_cell.angle_gamma   90.00
#
_symmetry.space_group_name_H-M   'P 1'
#
loop_
_entity.id
_entity.type
_entity.pdbx_description
1 polymer ?
#
loop_
_entity_poly.entity_id
_entity_poly.type
_entity_poly.pdbx_seq_one_letter_code
_entity_poly.pdbx_strand_id
1 'polypeptide(L)'
;MTHDSVEEKQVDAVSNVTATAAASKNSRPYRKKKKKEQKKDNKRDKKGKEDIITVLRNLANQTALQNQILADQKDVMVTMANKKIMSIDILTISASPCPFYECKQKKILKKIRKKKKKNSR
;
A
#
# COMPACT_ATOMS: atom_id res chain seq x y z
N MET A 1 61.23 0.20 54.96
CA MET A 1 62.44 1.02 54.86
C MET A 1 62.82 1.08 53.39
N THR A 2 63.00 2.30 52.92
CA THR A 2 63.46 2.75 51.60
C THR A 2 64.88 2.27 51.26
N HIS A 3 65.31 2.65 50.04
CA HIS A 3 66.65 2.59 49.39
C HIS A 3 66.65 1.62 48.19
N ASP A 4 67.06 1.97 46.98
CA ASP A 4 67.57 3.23 46.43
C ASP A 4 67.54 3.18 44.89
N SER A 5 67.69 4.36 44.30
CA SER A 5 67.69 4.71 42.88
C SER A 5 68.96 4.29 42.10
N VAL A 6 68.72 3.97 40.81
CA VAL A 6 69.45 4.38 39.57
C VAL A 6 70.87 3.85 39.32
N GLU A 7 71.03 3.14 38.20
CA GLU A 7 72.13 3.45 37.27
C GLU A 7 71.71 3.23 35.81
N GLU A 8 71.79 4.32 35.05
CA GLU A 8 71.48 4.48 33.64
C GLU A 8 72.73 4.17 32.80
N LYS A 9 72.59 3.37 31.74
CA LYS A 9 73.57 3.34 30.64
C LYS A 9 72.85 3.57 29.33
N GLN A 10 72.94 4.80 28.87
CA GLN A 10 72.67 5.22 27.50
C GLN A 10 73.96 5.10 26.68
N VAL A 11 73.90 4.47 25.52
CA VAL A 11 74.64 4.90 24.30
C VAL A 11 73.88 4.43 23.06
N ASP A 12 73.68 5.39 22.17
CA ASP A 12 72.89 5.33 20.93
C ASP A 12 73.47 4.43 19.84
N ALA A 13 72.57 3.82 19.06
CA ALA A 13 72.82 3.56 17.64
C ALA A 13 71.48 3.61 16.86
N VAL A 14 71.25 4.74 16.20
CA VAL A 14 70.20 4.92 15.21
C VAL A 14 70.41 3.94 14.05
N SER A 15 69.43 3.09 13.75
CA SER A 15 69.22 2.65 12.37
C SER A 15 67.80 2.16 12.11
N ASN A 16 67.11 3.01 11.36
CA ASN A 16 65.81 2.85 10.73
C ASN A 16 65.58 1.46 10.12
N VAL A 17 64.50 0.77 10.49
CA VAL A 17 63.59 0.14 9.51
C VAL A 17 62.18 0.11 10.10
N THR A 18 61.35 1.06 9.69
CA THR A 18 59.90 0.87 9.66
C THR A 18 59.62 -0.32 8.74
N ALA A 19 59.42 -1.52 9.30
CA ALA A 19 58.98 -2.68 8.53
C ALA A 19 57.50 -2.51 8.19
N THR A 20 57.23 -1.63 7.23
CA THR A 20 55.96 -1.59 6.53
C THR A 20 55.91 -2.78 5.58
N ALA A 21 54.76 -3.43 5.58
CA ALA A 21 54.25 -4.39 4.60
C ALA A 21 54.59 -5.87 4.79
N ALA A 22 53.59 -6.59 5.33
CA ALA A 22 52.90 -7.56 4.48
C ALA A 22 51.38 -7.42 4.68
N ALA A 23 50.78 -6.43 4.01
CA ALA A 23 49.35 -6.47 3.77
C ALA A 23 49.05 -7.74 2.97
N SER A 24 48.59 -8.78 3.67
CA SER A 24 48.14 -10.03 3.08
C SER A 24 47.22 -9.73 1.90
N LYS A 25 47.73 -9.99 0.68
CA LYS A 25 47.04 -9.80 -0.60
C LYS A 25 45.80 -10.71 -0.71
N ASN A 26 45.53 -11.55 0.30
CA ASN A 26 44.42 -12.50 0.34
C ASN A 26 43.10 -11.88 0.84
N SER A 27 43.12 -10.67 1.40
CA SER A 27 41.89 -10.00 1.88
C SER A 27 41.06 -9.31 0.78
N ARG A 28 41.69 -8.96 -0.36
CA ARG A 28 41.07 -8.25 -1.49
C ARG A 28 40.00 -9.06 -2.24
N PRO A 29 40.19 -10.35 -2.57
CA PRO A 29 39.17 -11.12 -3.29
C PRO A 29 37.91 -11.34 -2.46
N TYR A 30 38.05 -11.60 -1.15
CA TYR A 30 36.90 -11.79 -0.25
C TYR A 30 36.06 -10.51 -0.10
N ARG A 31 36.70 -9.35 0.09
CA ARG A 31 36.01 -8.06 0.19
C ARG A 31 35.29 -7.66 -1.11
N LYS A 32 35.86 -7.97 -2.28
CA LYS A 32 35.20 -7.75 -3.59
C LYS A 32 33.99 -8.68 -3.78
N LYS A 33 34.09 -9.95 -3.35
CA LYS A 33 32.95 -10.90 -3.38
C LYS A 33 31.79 -10.40 -2.51
N LYS A 34 32.05 -10.04 -1.24
CA LYS A 34 31.03 -9.46 -0.35
C LYS A 34 30.37 -8.18 -0.88
N LYS A 35 31.15 -7.25 -1.46
CA LYS A 35 30.60 -6.03 -2.09
C LYS A 35 29.72 -6.33 -3.30
N LYS A 36 30.04 -7.36 -4.10
CA LYS A 36 29.22 -7.77 -5.26
C LYS A 36 27.92 -8.43 -4.81
N GLU A 37 27.98 -9.24 -3.76
CA GLU A 37 26.81 -9.91 -3.17
C GLU A 37 25.84 -8.90 -2.55
N GLN A 38 26.32 -7.99 -1.70
CA GLN A 38 25.51 -6.89 -1.16
C GLN A 38 24.86 -6.03 -2.25
N LYS A 39 25.57 -5.77 -3.35
CA LYS A 39 24.99 -5.06 -4.50
C LYS A 39 23.88 -5.86 -5.20
N LYS A 40 24.00 -7.18 -5.25
CA LYS A 40 22.94 -8.05 -5.80
C LYS A 40 21.74 -8.09 -4.86
N ASP A 41 21.97 -8.20 -3.55
CA ASP A 41 20.92 -8.18 -2.52
C ASP A 41 20.14 -6.87 -2.57
N ASN A 42 20.83 -5.73 -2.54
CA ASN A 42 20.18 -4.43 -2.65
C ASN A 42 19.37 -4.27 -3.95
N LYS A 43 19.81 -4.86 -5.08
CA LYS A 43 19.05 -4.84 -6.33
C LYS A 43 17.79 -5.71 -6.24
N ARG A 44 17.89 -6.89 -5.62
CA ARG A 44 16.74 -7.78 -5.37
C ARG A 44 15.74 -7.14 -4.43
N ASP A 45 16.21 -6.50 -3.36
CA ASP A 45 15.36 -5.81 -2.39
C ASP A 45 14.64 -4.61 -3.00
N LYS A 46 15.34 -3.83 -3.82
CA LYS A 46 14.71 -2.73 -4.58
C LYS A 46 13.62 -3.24 -5.51
N LYS A 47 13.91 -4.30 -6.27
CA LYS A 47 12.92 -4.92 -7.16
C LYS A 47 11.73 -5.46 -6.38
N GLY A 48 11.97 -6.16 -5.25
CA GLY A 48 10.89 -6.66 -4.40
C GLY A 48 10.01 -5.54 -3.85
N LYS A 49 10.59 -4.41 -3.44
CA LYS A 49 9.83 -3.23 -3.01
C LYS A 49 9.01 -2.63 -4.16
N GLU A 50 9.59 -2.49 -5.33
CA GLU A 50 8.88 -2.00 -6.52
C GLU A 50 7.73 -2.92 -6.94
N ASP A 51 7.94 -4.24 -6.88
CA ASP A 51 6.93 -5.25 -7.17
C ASP A 51 5.78 -5.16 -6.16
N ILE A 52 6.07 -5.03 -4.85
CA ILE A 52 5.05 -4.86 -3.81
C ILE A 52 4.24 -3.57 -4.05
N ILE A 53 4.90 -2.45 -4.35
CA ILE A 53 4.22 -1.18 -4.63
C ILE A 53 3.30 -1.33 -5.85
N THR A 54 3.77 -2.03 -6.89
CA THR A 54 3.00 -2.28 -8.10
C THR A 54 1.76 -3.14 -7.81
N VAL A 55 1.92 -4.22 -7.04
CA VAL A 55 0.80 -5.07 -6.62
C VAL A 55 -0.22 -4.28 -5.81
N LEU A 56 0.22 -3.46 -4.84
CA LEU A 56 -0.69 -2.65 -4.02
C LEU A 56 -1.47 -1.63 -4.85
N ARG A 57 -0.81 -0.97 -5.81
CA ARG A 57 -1.48 -0.03 -6.73
C ARG A 57 -2.52 -0.76 -7.59
N ASN A 58 -2.15 -1.89 -8.17
CA ASN A 58 -3.07 -2.68 -8.98
C ASN A 58 -4.27 -3.16 -8.17
N LEU A 59 -4.04 -3.61 -6.93
CA LEU A 59 -5.11 -4.03 -6.02
C LEU A 59 -6.04 -2.86 -5.70
N ALA A 60 -5.49 -1.69 -5.33
CA ALA A 60 -6.29 -0.50 -5.04
C ALA A 60 -7.15 -0.07 -6.24
N ASN A 61 -6.57 -0.08 -7.45
CA ASN A 61 -7.28 0.25 -8.68
C ASN A 61 -8.41 -0.76 -8.97
N GLN A 62 -8.14 -2.05 -8.82
CA GLN A 62 -9.15 -3.09 -9.01
C GLN A 62 -10.28 -2.99 -7.98
N THR A 63 -9.95 -2.74 -6.71
CA THR A 63 -10.95 -2.53 -5.66
C THR A 63 -11.80 -1.29 -5.93
N ALA A 64 -11.19 -0.20 -6.39
CA ALA A 64 -11.93 1.01 -6.77
C ALA A 64 -12.91 0.72 -7.92
N LEU A 65 -12.45 0.00 -8.95
CA LEU A 65 -13.29 -0.41 -10.08
C LEU A 65 -14.44 -1.33 -9.64
N GLN A 66 -14.17 -2.33 -8.79
CA GLN A 66 -15.19 -3.22 -8.24
C GLN A 66 -16.24 -2.46 -7.44
N ASN A 67 -15.81 -1.52 -6.59
CA ASN A 67 -16.73 -0.69 -5.82
C ASN A 67 -17.62 0.16 -6.71
N GLN A 68 -17.08 0.71 -7.81
CA GLN A 68 -17.86 1.46 -8.78
C GLN A 68 -18.91 0.55 -9.45
N ILE A 69 -18.51 -0.63 -9.91
CA ILE A 69 -19.42 -1.60 -10.54
C ILE A 69 -20.54 -1.99 -9.57
N LEU A 70 -20.21 -2.26 -8.30
CA LEU A 70 -21.20 -2.60 -7.28
C LEU A 70 -22.16 -1.45 -6.99
N ALA A 71 -21.66 -0.20 -6.98
CA ALA A 71 -22.51 0.98 -6.83
C ALA A 71 -23.49 1.12 -7.99
N ASP A 72 -23.02 0.95 -9.23
CA ASP A 72 -23.84 1.01 -10.43
C ASP A 72 -24.90 -0.10 -10.44
N GLN A 73 -24.50 -1.34 -10.11
CA GLN A 73 -25.43 -2.47 -9.98
C GLN A 73 -26.52 -2.21 -8.94
N LYS A 74 -26.14 -1.67 -7.76
CA LYS A 74 -27.10 -1.30 -6.71
C LYS A 74 -28.10 -0.26 -7.23
N ASP A 75 -27.62 0.76 -7.94
CA ASP A 75 -28.49 1.80 -8.50
C ASP A 75 -29.44 1.26 -9.57
N VAL A 76 -28.97 0.33 -10.42
CA VAL A 76 -29.81 -0.38 -11.39
C VAL A 76 -30.87 -1.22 -10.67
N MET A 77 -30.49 -2.02 -9.67
CA MET A 77 -31.43 -2.85 -8.90
C MET A 77 -32.51 -2.01 -8.21
N VAL A 78 -32.11 -0.90 -7.57
CA VAL A 78 -33.05 0.05 -6.95
C VAL A 78 -33.99 0.65 -8.00
N THR A 79 -33.48 0.99 -9.18
CA THR A 79 -34.29 1.52 -10.28
C THR A 79 -35.29 0.49 -10.79
N MET A 80 -34.86 -0.76 -10.98
CA MET A 80 -35.73 -1.86 -11.38
C MET A 80 -36.81 -2.15 -10.33
N ALA A 81 -36.44 -2.20 -9.05
CA ALA A 81 -37.40 -2.39 -7.96
C ALA A 81 -38.43 -1.26 -7.91
N ASN A 82 -37.99 0.00 -8.04
CA ASN A 82 -38.90 1.14 -8.09
C ASN A 82 -39.83 1.08 -9.30
N LYS A 83 -39.32 0.69 -10.48
CA LYS A 83 -40.13 0.50 -11.70
C LYS A 83 -41.19 -0.59 -11.48
N LYS A 84 -40.81 -1.72 -10.87
CA LYS A 84 -41.75 -2.81 -10.56
C LYS A 84 -42.83 -2.35 -9.58
N ILE A 85 -42.46 -1.64 -8.52
CA ILE A 85 -43.41 -1.05 -7.56
C ILE A 85 -44.38 -0.08 -8.26
N MET A 86 -43.87 0.79 -9.14
CA MET A 86 -44.67 1.73 -9.91
C MET A 86 -45.61 1.07 -10.93
N SER A 87 -45.28 -0.14 -11.40
CA SER A 87 -46.11 -0.89 -12.35
C SER A 87 -47.24 -1.69 -11.71
N ILE A 88 -47.28 -1.79 -10.38
CA ILE A 88 -48.36 -2.51 -9.69
C ILE A 88 -49.62 -1.65 -9.74
N ASP A 89 -50.68 -2.21 -10.32
CA ASP A 89 -52.01 -1.61 -10.25
C ASP A 89 -52.62 -1.89 -8.88
N ILE A 90 -52.77 -0.81 -8.11
CA ILE A 90 -53.26 -0.84 -6.73
C ILE A 90 -54.71 -1.35 -6.68
N LEU A 91 -55.49 -1.19 -7.75
CA LEU A 91 -56.88 -1.65 -7.81
C LEU A 91 -57.00 -3.17 -7.97
N THR A 92 -55.93 -3.84 -8.42
CA THR A 92 -55.91 -5.28 -8.70
C THR A 92 -55.36 -6.14 -7.56
N ILE A 93 -54.71 -5.51 -6.57
CA ILE A 93 -54.12 -6.19 -5.42
C ILE A 93 -55.10 -6.26 -4.25
N SER A 94 -54.93 -7.24 -3.37
CA SER A 94 -55.76 -7.38 -2.19
C SER A 94 -55.68 -6.14 -1.27
N ALA A 95 -56.72 -5.91 -0.48
CA ALA A 95 -56.85 -4.71 0.35
C ALA A 95 -55.71 -4.57 1.39
N SER A 96 -55.13 -5.68 1.86
CA SER A 96 -54.09 -5.68 2.89
C SER A 96 -52.76 -5.04 2.43
N PRO A 97 -52.14 -5.42 1.29
CA PRO A 97 -50.92 -4.78 0.77
C PRO A 97 -51.15 -3.42 0.10
N CYS A 98 -52.40 -3.06 -0.21
CA CYS A 98 -52.74 -1.83 -0.93
C CYS A 98 -52.13 -0.54 -0.32
N PRO A 99 -52.27 -0.27 0.99
CA PRO A 99 -51.68 0.92 1.62
C PRO A 99 -50.15 0.98 1.50
N PHE A 100 -49.49 -0.18 1.52
CA PHE A 100 -48.03 -0.27 1.39
C PHE A 100 -47.57 0.19 0.01
N TYR A 101 -48.17 -0.35 -1.06
CA TYR A 101 -47.79 0.00 -2.43
C TYR A 101 -48.13 1.45 -2.75
N GLU A 102 -49.29 1.94 -2.32
CA GLU A 102 -49.66 3.35 -2.48
C GLU A 102 -48.63 4.30 -1.84
N CYS A 103 -48.23 4.01 -0.60
CA CYS A 103 -47.21 4.78 0.10
C CYS A 103 -45.85 4.74 -0.63
N LYS A 104 -45.43 3.58 -1.13
CA LYS A 104 -44.17 3.41 -1.86
C LYS A 104 -44.18 4.16 -3.19
N GLN A 105 -45.24 4.04 -3.99
CA GLN A 105 -45.39 4.76 -5.26
C GLN A 105 -45.36 6.28 -5.05
N LYS A 106 -46.11 6.79 -4.06
CA LYS A 106 -46.07 8.23 -3.69
C LYS A 106 -44.66 8.67 -3.31
N LYS A 107 -43.90 7.88 -2.54
CA LYS A 107 -42.51 8.18 -2.19
C LYS A 107 -41.58 8.20 -3.40
N ILE A 108 -41.74 7.26 -4.34
CA ILE A 108 -40.96 7.20 -5.59
C ILE A 108 -41.22 8.45 -6.44
N LEU A 109 -42.48 8.83 -6.67
CA LEU A 109 -42.84 10.04 -7.41
C LEU A 109 -42.28 11.31 -6.77
N LYS A 110 -42.34 11.43 -5.43
CA LYS A 110 -41.72 12.54 -4.69
C LYS A 110 -40.21 12.62 -4.95
N LYS A 111 -39.49 11.49 -4.93
CA LYS A 111 -38.05 11.45 -5.23
C LYS A 111 -37.74 11.88 -6.66
N ILE A 112 -38.50 11.40 -7.64
CA ILE A 112 -38.35 11.79 -9.06
C ILE A 112 -38.57 13.29 -9.23
N ARG A 113 -39.64 13.85 -8.65
CA ARG A 113 -39.93 15.29 -8.72
C ARG A 113 -38.81 16.13 -8.08
N LYS A 114 -38.26 15.69 -6.95
CA LYS A 114 -37.11 16.36 -6.31
C LYS A 114 -35.86 16.33 -7.20
N LYS A 115 -35.56 15.19 -7.83
CA LYS A 115 -34.40 15.06 -8.75
C LYS A 115 -34.56 15.96 -9.99
N LYS A 116 -35.75 15.97 -10.61
CA LYS A 116 -36.05 16.87 -11.74
C LYS A 116 -35.85 18.36 -11.38
N LYS A 117 -36.31 18.79 -10.20
CA LYS A 117 -36.12 20.18 -9.73
C LYS A 117 -34.65 20.53 -9.48
N LYS A 118 -33.85 19.59 -8.97
CA LYS A 118 -32.41 19.80 -8.76
C LYS A 118 -31.63 19.91 -10.07
N ASN A 119 -32.01 19.14 -11.08
CA ASN A 119 -31.33 19.12 -12.38
C ASN A 119 -31.78 20.26 -13.33
N SER A 120 -32.80 21.04 -12.94
CA SER A 120 -33.35 22.17 -13.71
C SER A 120 -32.87 23.53 -13.20
N ARG A 121 -31.98 23.53 -12.20
CA ARG A 121 -31.28 24.71 -11.68
C ARG A 121 -29.81 24.57 -12.04
#